data_AF-A0A0Q9XGX0-F1
#
_entry.id   AF-A0A0Q9XGX0-F1
#
_cell.length_a   1.000
_cell.length_b   1.000
_cell.length_c   1.000
_cell.angle_alpha   90.00
_cell.angle_beta   90.00
_cell.angle_gamma   90.00
#
_symmetry.space_group_name_H-M   'P 1'
#
loop_
_entity.id
_entity.type
_entity.pdbx_description
1 polymer ?
#
loop_
_entity_poly.entity_id
_entity_poly.type
_entity_poly.pdbx_seq_one_letter_code
_entity_poly.pdbx_strand_id
1 'polypeptide(L)'
;MNKRTKEVDDALRKKLAKLRFKRVVRVAYANHQWVNETDDQGITLNVKKNVAMLVRKKHKTGILTMAQKGLLATLHSTRSIAERKKLCTIVASLGCFTQVPPKIRARLVPYLHFMVVSAGRTLMKEGDMPTCVYFVVSGEVEMSRKLMNKISRKVESKPEAFFGPGDWIGEVELLEENSRMNTYKATTNCEILALDDFDFRAMLMPYVKKVWIEKKRAIASLSYLKYMNDSQIVSACKFGILRQYDPLSTIYPDSSDNIQHVYFVLSGECVILQCLYMRI
;
A
#
# COMPACT_ATOMS: atom_id res chain seq x y z
N MET A 1 31.16 34.96 -25.00
CA MET A 1 30.63 33.64 -24.58
C MET A 1 29.81 33.66 -23.29
N ASN A 2 30.03 34.59 -22.33
CA ASN A 2 29.33 34.60 -21.02
C ASN A 2 27.84 34.98 -20.98
N LYS A 3 27.29 35.65 -22.01
CA LYS A 3 25.89 36.13 -21.98
C LYS A 3 24.88 35.03 -22.31
N ARG A 4 25.22 34.17 -23.28
CA ARG A 4 24.42 33.00 -23.69
C ARG A 4 24.31 31.94 -22.60
N THR A 5 25.39 31.67 -21.86
CA THR A 5 25.38 30.75 -20.71
C THR A 5 24.49 31.27 -19.58
N LYS A 6 24.53 32.58 -19.31
CA LYS A 6 23.68 33.22 -18.28
C LYS A 6 22.18 33.16 -18.63
N GLU A 7 21.83 33.35 -19.90
CA GLU A 7 20.45 33.23 -20.39
C GLU A 7 19.91 31.79 -20.32
N VAL A 8 20.76 30.80 -20.62
CA VAL A 8 20.41 29.38 -20.49
C VAL A 8 20.20 28.99 -19.02
N ASP A 9 21.04 29.47 -18.11
CA ASP A 9 20.89 29.24 -16.66
C ASP A 9 19.63 29.90 -16.10
N ASP A 10 19.29 31.11 -16.54
CA ASP A 10 18.06 31.80 -16.14
C ASP A 10 16.81 31.11 -16.69
N ALA A 11 16.86 30.61 -17.93
CA ALA A 11 15.79 29.80 -18.51
C ALA A 11 15.60 28.48 -17.74
N LEU A 12 16.70 27.83 -17.35
CA LEU A 12 16.68 26.61 -16.53
C LEU A 12 16.12 26.89 -15.13
N ARG A 13 16.54 27.97 -14.47
CA ARG A 13 15.98 28.42 -13.18
C ARG A 13 14.48 28.69 -13.27
N LYS A 14 14.02 29.42 -14.29
CA LYS A 14 12.59 29.68 -14.52
C LYS A 14 11.80 28.38 -14.76
N LYS A 15 12.38 27.43 -15.51
CA LYS A 15 11.78 26.11 -15.76
C LYS A 15 11.66 25.32 -14.46
N LEU A 16 12.72 25.25 -13.65
CA LEU A 16 12.72 24.59 -12.34
C LEU A 16 11.74 25.24 -11.36
N ALA A 17 11.67 26.58 -11.32
CA ALA A 17 10.71 27.31 -10.50
C ALA A 17 9.26 27.00 -10.92
N LYS A 18 8.96 26.96 -12.23
CA LYS A 18 7.64 26.52 -12.74
C LYS A 18 7.32 25.09 -12.34
N LEU A 19 8.28 24.16 -12.40
CA LEU A 19 8.08 22.77 -11.98
C LEU A 19 7.82 22.67 -10.47
N ARG A 20 8.58 23.40 -9.65
CA ARG A 20 8.37 23.50 -8.19
C ARG A 20 6.99 24.08 -7.88
N PHE A 21 6.60 25.18 -8.51
CA PHE A 21 5.28 25.78 -8.33
C PHE A 21 4.15 24.81 -8.75
N LYS A 22 4.26 24.18 -9.93
CA LYS A 22 3.31 23.14 -10.35
C LYS A 22 3.22 21.98 -9.36
N ARG A 23 4.34 21.56 -8.78
CA ARG A 23 4.37 20.52 -7.73
C ARG A 23 3.63 21.01 -6.48
N VAL A 24 3.93 22.20 -5.99
CA VAL A 24 3.24 22.79 -4.82
C VAL A 24 1.74 22.92 -5.06
N VAL A 25 1.31 23.46 -6.20
CA VAL A 25 -0.12 23.58 -6.55
C VAL A 25 -0.79 22.21 -6.62
N ARG A 26 -0.15 21.21 -7.24
CA ARG A 26 -0.69 19.83 -7.28
C ARG A 26 -0.80 19.22 -5.89
N VAL A 27 0.20 19.43 -5.03
CA VAL A 27 0.18 18.94 -3.65
C VAL A 27 -0.92 19.65 -2.85
N ALA A 28 -1.05 20.97 -2.98
CA ALA A 28 -2.12 21.73 -2.33
C ALA A 28 -3.50 21.30 -2.83
N TYR A 29 -3.68 21.11 -4.14
CA TYR A 29 -4.93 20.64 -4.73
C TYR A 29 -5.29 19.21 -4.31
N ALA A 30 -4.31 18.29 -4.31
CA ALA A 30 -4.51 16.92 -3.86
C ALA A 30 -4.88 16.86 -2.36
N ASN A 31 -4.37 17.80 -1.57
CA ASN A 31 -4.73 17.96 -0.15
C ASN A 31 -5.87 18.96 0.08
N HIS A 32 -6.55 19.45 -0.96
CA HIS A 32 -7.59 20.49 -0.79
C HIS A 32 -8.82 19.98 -0.03
N GLN A 33 -9.15 18.70 -0.17
CA GLN A 33 -10.19 18.05 0.66
C GLN A 33 -9.86 18.14 2.16
N TRP A 34 -8.57 18.20 2.51
CA TRP A 34 -8.05 18.29 3.87
C TRP A 34 -8.07 19.74 4.41
N VAL A 35 -7.76 20.72 3.56
CA VAL A 35 -7.83 22.15 3.90
C VAL A 35 -9.28 22.56 4.19
N ASN A 36 -10.23 22.01 3.43
CA ASN A 36 -11.66 22.25 3.66
C ASN A 36 -12.22 21.55 4.91
N GLU A 37 -11.55 20.53 5.44
CA GLU A 37 -11.90 19.92 6.73
C GLU A 37 -11.33 20.70 7.92
N THR A 38 -10.36 21.60 7.69
CA THR A 38 -9.59 22.21 8.79
C THR A 38 -10.11 23.52 9.34
N ASP A 39 -11.06 24.22 8.71
CA ASP A 39 -11.83 25.27 9.39
C ASP A 39 -13.07 25.61 8.56
N ASP A 40 -14.24 25.43 9.17
CA ASP A 40 -15.29 26.46 9.30
C ASP A 40 -16.68 25.82 9.45
N GLN A 41 -17.04 25.46 10.68
CA GLN A 41 -18.44 25.54 11.11
C GLN A 41 -18.47 26.11 12.51
N GLY A 42 -18.20 27.42 12.60
CA GLY A 42 -18.77 28.21 13.69
C GLY A 42 -20.25 27.84 13.85
N ILE A 43 -20.69 27.68 15.09
CA ILE A 43 -22.07 27.33 15.45
C ILE A 43 -23.02 28.24 14.67
N THR A 44 -23.68 27.71 13.64
CA THR A 44 -24.66 28.47 12.89
C THR A 44 -25.89 28.70 13.78
N LEU A 45 -26.64 29.80 13.64
CA LEU A 45 -27.88 30.05 14.41
C LEU A 45 -28.96 28.96 14.21
N ASN A 46 -28.76 28.03 13.29
CA ASN A 46 -29.70 26.96 12.99
C ASN A 46 -29.51 25.76 13.94
N VAL A 47 -30.28 25.78 15.04
CA VAL A 47 -30.28 24.76 16.10
C VAL A 47 -30.47 23.33 15.54
N LYS A 48 -31.33 23.13 14.54
CA LYS A 48 -31.55 21.80 13.93
C LYS A 48 -30.32 21.27 13.21
N LYS A 49 -29.56 22.15 12.53
CA LYS A 49 -28.30 21.78 11.85
C LYS A 49 -27.21 21.44 12.86
N ASN A 50 -27.12 22.20 13.95
CA ASN A 50 -26.15 21.96 15.02
C ASN A 50 -26.44 20.66 15.78
N VAL A 51 -27.71 20.40 16.10
CA VAL A 51 -28.15 19.14 16.73
C VAL A 51 -27.91 17.96 15.80
N ALA A 52 -28.20 18.07 14.50
CA ALA A 52 -27.89 17.03 13.53
C ALA A 52 -26.37 16.77 13.38
N MET A 53 -25.54 17.80 13.52
CA MET A 53 -24.07 17.67 13.55
C MET A 53 -23.53 17.04 14.83
N LEU A 54 -24.15 17.30 15.99
CA LEU A 54 -23.82 16.67 17.27
C LEU A 54 -24.23 15.19 17.30
N VAL A 55 -25.36 14.85 16.67
CA VAL A 55 -25.93 13.50 16.64
C VAL A 55 -25.30 12.63 15.53
N ARG A 56 -24.82 13.23 14.43
CA ARG A 56 -23.95 12.52 13.47
C ARG A 56 -22.63 12.20 14.16
N LYS A 57 -22.38 10.92 14.48
CA LYS A 57 -21.01 10.43 14.74
C LYS A 57 -20.13 10.97 13.61
N LYS A 58 -19.20 11.89 13.92
CA LYS A 58 -18.18 12.37 12.97
C LYS A 58 -17.62 11.12 12.31
N HIS A 59 -17.87 10.96 11.01
CA HIS A 59 -17.31 9.86 10.24
C HIS A 59 -15.79 10.02 10.40
N LYS A 60 -15.12 9.14 11.16
CA LYS A 60 -13.67 9.20 11.32
C LYS A 60 -13.09 8.85 9.96
N THR A 61 -12.77 9.85 9.15
CA THR A 61 -12.16 9.67 7.84
C THR A 61 -10.70 9.29 8.02
N GLY A 62 -10.46 7.98 8.03
CA GLY A 62 -9.13 7.37 8.05
C GLY A 62 -8.69 6.80 9.40
N ILE A 63 -7.76 5.86 9.32
CA ILE A 63 -7.11 5.21 10.48
C ILE A 63 -6.26 6.23 11.27
N LEU A 64 -5.78 7.28 10.60
CA LEU A 64 -4.94 8.31 11.17
C LEU A 64 -5.73 9.59 11.52
N THR A 65 -5.36 10.21 12.64
CA THR A 65 -5.86 11.54 13.04
C THR A 65 -5.17 12.65 12.23
N MET A 66 -5.76 13.85 12.22
CA MET A 66 -5.16 15.04 11.56
C MET A 66 -3.75 15.34 12.11
N ALA A 67 -3.56 15.28 13.43
CA ALA A 67 -2.24 15.51 14.03
C ALA A 67 -1.20 14.47 13.57
N GLN A 68 -1.59 13.20 13.42
CA GLN A 68 -0.70 12.14 12.95
C GLN A 68 -0.34 12.31 11.47
N LYS A 69 -1.31 12.67 10.64
CA LYS A 69 -1.10 12.94 9.21
C LYS A 69 -0.21 14.18 9.01
N GLY A 70 -0.43 15.25 9.78
CA GLY A 70 0.44 16.43 9.80
C GLY A 70 1.88 16.05 10.21
N LEU A 71 2.03 15.19 11.23
CA LEU A 71 3.34 14.72 11.66
C LEU A 71 4.07 13.90 10.59
N LEU A 72 3.36 13.03 9.86
CA LEU A 72 3.94 12.28 8.73
C LEU A 72 4.35 13.19 7.57
N ALA A 73 3.68 14.32 7.38
CA ALA A 73 4.00 15.31 6.36
C ALA A 73 5.18 16.23 6.74
N THR A 74 5.54 16.34 8.03
CA THR A 74 6.71 17.12 8.46
C THR A 74 8.00 16.54 7.89
N LEU A 75 8.96 17.39 7.53
CA LEU A 75 10.26 16.95 7.03
C LEU A 75 11.03 16.21 8.14
N HIS A 76 11.63 15.06 7.82
CA HIS A 76 12.32 14.23 8.82
C HIS A 76 13.41 14.98 9.61
N SER A 77 14.08 15.96 8.99
CA SER A 77 15.17 16.74 9.60
C SER A 77 14.69 17.67 10.70
N THR A 78 13.44 18.14 10.64
CA THR A 78 12.88 19.10 11.59
C THR A 78 12.15 18.44 12.75
N ARG A 79 11.97 17.11 12.72
CA ARG A 79 11.24 16.36 13.75
C ARG A 79 12.05 16.24 15.04
N SER A 80 11.42 16.58 16.17
CA SER A 80 11.93 16.34 17.52
C SER A 80 12.03 14.85 17.86
N ILE A 81 12.77 14.52 18.93
CA ILE A 81 12.93 13.13 19.39
C ILE A 81 11.58 12.53 19.82
N ALA A 82 10.74 13.32 20.51
CA ALA A 82 9.41 12.88 20.94
C ALA A 82 8.49 12.58 19.75
N GLU A 83 8.54 13.41 18.71
CA GLU A 83 7.80 13.23 17.46
C GLU A 83 8.25 11.98 16.70
N ARG A 84 9.56 11.73 16.60
CA ARG A 84 10.10 10.52 16.00
C ARG A 84 9.60 9.27 16.74
N LYS A 85 9.58 9.30 18.08
CA LYS A 85 9.04 8.20 18.90
C LYS A 85 7.55 7.98 18.63
N LYS A 86 6.75 9.05 18.56
CA LYS A 86 5.32 8.98 18.21
C LYS A 86 5.12 8.36 16.82
N LEU A 87 5.92 8.75 15.82
CA LEU A 87 5.85 8.17 14.48
C LEU A 87 6.17 6.67 14.45
N CYS A 88 7.18 6.23 15.20
CA CYS A 88 7.46 4.79 15.33
C CYS A 88 6.24 4.03 15.88
N THR A 89 5.55 4.58 16.87
CA THR A 89 4.32 3.99 17.42
C THR A 89 3.20 3.98 16.39
N ILE A 90 3.01 5.08 15.64
CA ILE A 90 2.01 5.17 14.58
C ILE A 90 2.27 4.11 13.51
N VAL A 91 3.47 4.08 12.94
CA VAL A 91 3.85 3.10 11.89
C VAL A 91 3.74 1.67 12.39
N ALA A 92 4.08 1.40 13.66
CA ALA A 92 3.92 0.07 14.25
C ALA A 92 2.44 -0.36 14.40
N SER A 93 1.51 0.59 14.52
CA SER A 93 0.07 0.30 14.61
C SER A 93 -0.59 0.02 13.26
N LEU A 94 0.09 0.33 12.14
CA LEU A 94 -0.44 0.12 10.81
C LEU A 94 -0.26 -1.36 10.37
N GLY A 95 -1.35 -1.98 9.90
CA GLY A 95 -1.36 -3.39 9.50
C GLY A 95 -0.32 -3.75 8.42
N CYS A 96 0.02 -2.79 7.55
CA CYS A 96 0.95 -2.94 6.44
C CYS A 96 2.40 -3.20 6.85
N PHE A 97 2.76 -2.96 8.11
CA PHE A 97 4.08 -3.27 8.64
C PHE A 97 4.07 -4.44 9.63
N THR A 98 2.98 -5.19 9.76
CA THR A 98 2.91 -6.29 10.74
C THR A 98 3.96 -7.36 10.48
N GLN A 99 4.22 -7.68 9.21
CA GLN A 99 5.21 -8.68 8.79
C GLN A 99 6.65 -8.15 8.72
N VAL A 100 6.88 -6.87 8.99
CA VAL A 100 8.20 -6.24 8.94
C VAL A 100 8.81 -6.22 10.34
N PRO A 101 10.05 -6.71 10.54
CA PRO A 101 10.72 -6.71 11.83
C PRO A 101 10.80 -5.31 12.47
N PRO A 102 10.62 -5.16 13.80
CA PRO A 102 10.57 -3.86 14.47
C PRO A 102 11.77 -2.94 14.19
N LYS A 103 12.99 -3.52 14.10
CA LYS A 103 14.22 -2.80 13.78
C LYS A 103 14.18 -2.18 12.39
N ILE A 104 13.63 -2.89 11.40
CA ILE A 104 13.50 -2.38 10.03
C ILE A 104 12.40 -1.32 9.99
N ARG A 105 11.26 -1.55 10.65
CA ARG A 105 10.16 -0.56 10.73
C ARG A 105 10.62 0.80 11.24
N ALA A 106 11.37 0.81 12.34
CA ALA A 106 11.89 2.06 12.91
C ALA A 106 12.81 2.83 11.95
N ARG A 107 13.60 2.10 11.13
CA ARG A 107 14.46 2.71 10.11
C ARG A 107 13.70 3.30 8.93
N LEU A 108 12.51 2.78 8.62
CA LEU A 108 11.69 3.26 7.50
C LEU A 108 10.99 4.59 7.79
N VAL A 109 10.64 4.85 9.06
CA VAL A 109 9.86 6.02 9.50
C VAL A 109 10.29 7.37 8.89
N PRO A 110 11.59 7.69 8.75
CA PRO A 110 12.03 8.96 8.16
C PRO A 110 11.76 9.09 6.66
N TYR A 111 11.66 7.96 5.95
CA TYR A 111 11.59 7.88 4.48
C TYR A 111 10.17 7.62 3.95
N LEU A 112 9.21 7.42 4.86
CA LEU A 112 7.81 7.24 4.48
C LEU A 112 7.17 8.59 4.19
N HIS A 113 6.62 8.72 2.98
CA HIS A 113 5.93 9.92 2.51
C HIS A 113 4.43 9.69 2.54
N PHE A 114 3.73 10.40 3.42
CA PHE A 114 2.27 10.38 3.44
C PHE A 114 1.69 11.14 2.25
N MET A 115 0.72 10.54 1.58
CA MET A 115 -0.01 11.17 0.49
C MET A 115 -1.47 10.70 0.45
N VAL A 116 -2.34 11.61 0.00
CA VAL A 116 -3.75 11.32 -0.24
C VAL A 116 -3.97 11.21 -1.74
N VAL A 117 -4.74 10.20 -2.14
CA VAL A 117 -4.99 9.86 -3.54
C VAL A 117 -6.48 9.77 -3.77
N SER A 118 -7.01 10.66 -4.59
CA SER A 118 -8.44 10.68 -4.90
C SER A 118 -8.87 9.46 -5.70
N ALA A 119 -10.13 9.07 -5.55
CA ALA A 119 -10.76 8.03 -6.35
C ALA A 119 -10.55 8.28 -7.86
N GLY A 120 -10.30 7.21 -8.61
CA GLY A 120 -10.02 7.26 -10.04
C GLY A 120 -8.56 7.53 -10.42
N ARG A 121 -7.70 7.91 -9.47
CA ARG A 121 -6.29 8.21 -9.74
C ARG A 121 -5.47 6.94 -9.93
N THR A 122 -4.69 6.88 -11.01
CA THR A 122 -3.70 5.82 -11.25
C THR A 122 -2.44 6.09 -10.44
N LEU A 123 -2.02 5.11 -9.63
CA LEU A 123 -0.81 5.11 -8.82
C LEU A 123 0.41 4.63 -9.62
N MET A 124 0.22 3.52 -10.32
CA MET A 124 1.25 2.83 -11.09
C MET A 124 0.60 2.31 -12.36
N LYS A 125 1.32 2.39 -13.48
CA LYS A 125 0.81 1.95 -14.77
C LYS A 125 1.67 0.79 -15.27
N GLU A 126 1.00 -0.21 -15.84
CA GLU A 126 1.67 -1.33 -16.51
C GLU A 126 2.67 -0.84 -17.56
N GLY A 127 3.86 -1.43 -17.55
CA GLY A 127 4.99 -1.11 -18.43
C GLY A 127 5.94 -0.03 -17.90
N ASP A 128 5.53 0.79 -16.93
CA ASP A 128 6.39 1.83 -16.36
C ASP A 128 7.52 1.21 -15.52
N MET A 129 8.62 1.96 -15.34
CA MET A 129 9.69 1.56 -14.41
C MET A 129 9.23 1.72 -12.96
N PRO A 130 9.49 0.74 -12.08
CA PRO A 130 9.10 0.84 -10.68
C PRO A 130 10.01 1.82 -9.93
N THR A 131 9.44 2.93 -9.44
CA THR A 131 10.17 3.99 -8.72
C THR A 131 9.83 4.07 -7.23
N CYS A 132 8.81 3.36 -6.78
CA CYS A 132 8.30 3.45 -5.41
C CYS A 132 7.44 2.23 -5.04
N VAL A 133 7.26 2.00 -3.75
CA VAL A 133 6.31 1.05 -3.17
C VAL A 133 5.29 1.85 -2.36
N TYR A 134 4.03 1.42 -2.40
CA TYR A 134 2.95 2.09 -1.65
C TYR A 134 2.39 1.16 -0.58
N PHE A 135 2.09 1.73 0.58
CA PHE A 135 1.42 1.06 1.68
C PHE A 135 0.04 1.68 1.87
N VAL A 136 -1.01 0.89 1.79
CA VAL A 136 -2.39 1.35 1.89
C VAL A 136 -2.78 1.47 3.37
N VAL A 137 -3.02 2.71 3.80
CA VAL A 137 -3.45 3.02 5.17
C VAL A 137 -4.97 3.09 5.25
N SER A 138 -5.62 3.65 4.24
CA SER A 138 -7.09 3.72 4.15
C SER A 138 -7.50 3.76 2.69
N GLY A 139 -8.72 3.32 2.39
CA GLY A 139 -9.27 3.25 1.03
C GLY A 139 -8.99 1.92 0.36
N GLU A 140 -9.15 1.88 -0.96
CA GLU A 140 -9.07 0.68 -1.78
C GLU A 140 -8.43 1.00 -3.13
N VAL A 141 -7.55 0.09 -3.57
CA VAL A 141 -6.83 0.17 -4.84
C VAL A 141 -7.13 -1.08 -5.66
N GLU A 142 -7.68 -0.88 -6.86
CA GLU A 142 -7.86 -1.93 -7.84
C GLU A 142 -6.56 -2.15 -8.61
N MET A 143 -6.21 -3.42 -8.80
CA MET A 143 -5.17 -3.85 -9.70
C MET A 143 -5.78 -4.50 -10.94
N SER A 144 -5.36 -4.04 -12.11
CA SER A 144 -5.81 -4.55 -13.39
C SER A 144 -4.64 -4.81 -14.34
N ARG A 145 -4.86 -5.69 -15.31
CA ARG A 145 -3.90 -5.99 -16.38
C ARG A 145 -4.54 -5.77 -17.73
N LYS A 146 -3.78 -5.24 -18.68
CA LYS A 146 -4.21 -5.16 -20.07
C LYS A 146 -4.09 -6.51 -20.75
N LEU A 147 -5.20 -7.02 -21.24
CA LEU A 147 -5.25 -8.26 -22.01
C LEU A 147 -5.84 -7.98 -23.39
N MET A 148 -5.25 -8.59 -24.41
CA MET A 148 -5.82 -8.56 -25.76
C MET A 148 -7.00 -9.53 -25.79
N ASN A 149 -8.20 -8.99 -25.97
CA ASN A 149 -9.38 -9.81 -26.14
C ASN A 149 -9.31 -10.49 -27.51
N LYS A 150 -9.22 -11.83 -27.52
CA LYS A 150 -9.06 -12.63 -28.74
C LYS A 150 -10.23 -12.49 -29.71
N ILE A 151 -11.42 -12.15 -29.21
CA ILE A 151 -12.65 -12.02 -29.99
C ILE A 151 -12.76 -10.61 -30.58
N SER A 152 -12.66 -9.58 -29.73
CA SER A 152 -12.82 -8.19 -30.17
C SER A 152 -11.55 -7.60 -30.82
N ARG A 153 -10.41 -8.27 -30.71
CA ARG A 153 -9.05 -7.78 -31.02
C ARG A 153 -8.70 -6.44 -30.37
N LYS A 154 -9.43 -6.02 -29.34
CA LYS A 154 -9.16 -4.80 -28.57
C LYS A 154 -8.40 -5.13 -27.29
N VAL A 155 -7.60 -4.17 -26.83
CA VAL A 155 -6.94 -4.25 -25.53
C VAL A 155 -7.92 -3.79 -24.47
N GLU A 156 -8.30 -4.69 -23.58
CA GLU A 156 -9.22 -4.43 -22.47
C GLU A 156 -8.49 -4.55 -21.14
N SER A 157 -8.88 -3.72 -20.18
CA SER A 157 -8.32 -3.75 -18.83
C SER A 157 -9.15 -4.72 -17.99
N LYS A 158 -8.54 -5.82 -17.53
CA LYS A 158 -9.21 -6.82 -16.69
C LYS A 158 -8.81 -6.61 -15.23
N PRO A 159 -9.77 -6.44 -14.29
CA PRO A 159 -9.46 -6.41 -12.86
C PRO A 159 -8.99 -7.78 -12.39
N GLU A 160 -7.93 -7.81 -11.57
CA GLU A 160 -7.33 -9.04 -11.03
C GLU A 160 -7.43 -9.11 -9.51
N ALA A 161 -7.27 -7.99 -8.79
CA ALA A 161 -7.35 -7.95 -7.33
C ALA A 161 -7.68 -6.55 -6.80
N PHE A 162 -8.13 -6.49 -5.55
CA PHE A 162 -8.32 -5.26 -4.79
C PHE A 162 -7.43 -5.29 -3.54
N PHE A 163 -6.85 -4.15 -3.20
CA PHE A 163 -5.96 -3.96 -2.06
C PHE A 163 -6.55 -2.91 -1.12
N GLY A 164 -6.59 -3.23 0.17
CA GLY A 164 -7.22 -2.41 1.20
C GLY A 164 -6.26 -2.01 2.32
N PRO A 165 -6.79 -1.49 3.44
CA PRO A 165 -5.99 -1.06 4.57
C PRO A 165 -5.16 -2.22 5.14
N GLY A 166 -3.85 -2.03 5.21
CA GLY A 166 -2.91 -3.05 5.66
C GLY A 166 -2.17 -3.78 4.53
N ASP A 167 -2.55 -3.55 3.27
CA ASP A 167 -1.80 -4.07 2.14
C ASP A 167 -0.69 -3.11 1.71
N TRP A 168 0.30 -3.66 1.01
CA TRP A 168 1.27 -2.87 0.24
C TRP A 168 1.31 -3.36 -1.21
N ILE A 169 1.72 -2.49 -2.11
CA ILE A 169 1.70 -2.75 -3.54
C ILE A 169 2.97 -2.23 -4.21
N GLY A 170 3.37 -2.92 -5.27
CA GLY A 170 4.46 -2.50 -6.16
C GLY A 170 5.86 -2.96 -5.72
N GLU A 171 5.92 -3.86 -4.75
CA GLU A 171 7.14 -4.53 -4.30
C GLU A 171 7.58 -5.64 -5.27
N VAL A 172 6.63 -6.35 -5.90
CA VAL A 172 6.92 -7.50 -6.76
C VAL A 172 7.83 -7.14 -7.92
N GLU A 173 7.57 -6.04 -8.63
CA GLU A 173 8.36 -5.69 -9.81
C GLU A 173 9.76 -5.18 -9.45
N LEU A 174 9.94 -4.64 -8.24
CA LEU A 174 11.27 -4.34 -7.71
C LEU A 174 12.07 -5.61 -7.37
N LEU A 175 11.40 -6.67 -6.90
CA LEU A 175 12.01 -7.95 -6.56
C LEU A 175 12.38 -8.78 -7.80
N GLU A 176 11.50 -8.75 -8.82
CA GLU A 176 11.72 -9.42 -10.10
C GLU A 176 12.60 -8.61 -11.07
N GLU A 177 12.98 -7.38 -10.70
CA GLU A 177 13.78 -6.46 -11.52
C GLU A 177 13.16 -6.23 -12.91
N ASN A 178 11.83 -6.12 -12.95
CA ASN A 178 11.02 -5.98 -14.16
C ASN A 178 10.24 -4.66 -14.16
N SER A 179 9.72 -4.28 -15.34
CA SER A 179 8.73 -3.20 -15.44
C SER A 179 7.41 -3.58 -14.74
N ARG A 180 6.60 -2.59 -14.41
CA ARG A 180 5.26 -2.78 -13.79
C ARG A 180 4.43 -3.80 -14.57
N MET A 181 4.00 -4.87 -13.89
CA MET A 181 3.25 -5.97 -14.51
C MET A 181 1.74 -5.70 -14.56
N ASN A 182 1.27 -4.77 -13.72
CA ASN A 182 -0.13 -4.41 -13.56
C ASN A 182 -0.29 -2.89 -13.43
N THR A 183 -1.48 -2.40 -13.75
CA THR A 183 -1.91 -1.03 -13.46
C THR A 183 -2.67 -1.00 -12.14
N TYR A 184 -2.37 -0.04 -11.28
CA TYR A 184 -3.00 0.15 -9.98
C TYR A 184 -3.72 1.49 -9.93
N LYS A 185 -5.02 1.46 -9.60
CA LYS A 185 -5.90 2.62 -9.61
C LYS A 185 -6.70 2.68 -8.32
N ALA A 186 -6.72 3.84 -7.67
CA ALA A 186 -7.55 4.05 -6.49
C ALA A 186 -9.04 3.98 -6.89
N THR A 187 -9.81 3.10 -6.26
CA THR A 187 -11.28 3.02 -6.46
C THR A 187 -11.99 4.02 -5.56
N THR A 188 -11.44 4.26 -4.38
CA THR A 188 -11.92 5.21 -3.37
C THR A 188 -10.84 6.25 -3.05
N ASN A 189 -11.16 7.23 -2.21
CA ASN A 189 -10.14 8.14 -1.69
C ASN A 189 -9.22 7.36 -0.74
N CYS A 190 -7.95 7.27 -1.11
CA CYS A 190 -6.95 6.48 -0.40
C CYS A 190 -5.98 7.36 0.38
N GLU A 191 -5.62 6.88 1.56
CA GLU A 191 -4.47 7.37 2.32
C GLU A 191 -3.37 6.34 2.17
N ILE A 192 -2.21 6.75 1.66
CA ILE A 192 -1.10 5.85 1.41
C ILE A 192 0.20 6.43 1.92
N LEU A 193 1.12 5.55 2.30
CA LEU A 193 2.52 5.88 2.51
C LEU A 193 3.31 5.44 1.29
N ALA A 194 4.12 6.32 0.72
CA ALA A 194 5.04 5.99 -0.36
C ALA A 194 6.46 5.82 0.20
N LEU A 195 7.19 4.86 -0.35
CA LEU A 195 8.61 4.67 -0.11
C LEU A 195 9.32 4.58 -1.47
N ASP A 196 10.35 5.39 -1.67
CA ASP A 196 11.08 5.40 -2.94
C ASP A 196 11.87 4.08 -3.12
N ASP A 197 12.12 3.70 -4.37
CA ASP A 197 12.78 2.44 -4.73
C ASP A 197 14.18 2.34 -4.13
N PHE A 198 14.94 3.45 -4.11
CA PHE A 198 16.27 3.51 -3.51
C PHE A 198 16.24 3.12 -2.01
N ASP A 199 15.31 3.71 -1.27
CA ASP A 199 15.14 3.47 0.17
C ASP A 199 14.59 2.05 0.44
N PHE A 200 13.67 1.59 -0.40
CA PHE A 200 13.18 0.21 -0.36
C PHE A 200 14.32 -0.80 -0.56
N ARG A 201 15.15 -0.59 -1.59
CA ARG A 201 16.32 -1.44 -1.89
C ARG A 201 17.33 -1.46 -0.73
N ALA A 202 17.57 -0.31 -0.10
CA ALA A 202 18.53 -0.21 0.99
C ALA A 202 18.04 -0.83 2.31
N MET A 203 16.74 -0.76 2.60
CA MET A 203 16.21 -1.09 3.94
C MET A 203 15.35 -2.36 3.98
N LEU A 204 14.48 -2.57 3.00
CA LEU A 204 13.48 -3.64 3.00
C LEU A 204 13.85 -4.80 2.09
N MET A 205 14.42 -4.52 0.91
CA MET A 205 14.69 -5.54 -0.11
C MET A 205 15.49 -6.75 0.42
N PRO A 206 16.53 -6.62 1.26
CA PRO A 206 17.24 -7.81 1.76
C PRO A 206 16.34 -8.78 2.54
N TYR A 207 15.42 -8.24 3.35
CA TYR A 207 14.46 -9.04 4.11
C TYR A 207 13.37 -9.61 3.20
N VAL A 208 12.75 -8.76 2.38
CA VAL A 208 11.63 -9.15 1.51
C VAL A 208 12.08 -10.14 0.44
N LYS A 209 13.27 -9.97 -0.14
CA LYS A 209 13.85 -10.87 -1.15
C LYS A 209 14.10 -12.26 -0.57
N LYS A 210 14.54 -12.37 0.70
CA LYS A 210 14.68 -13.66 1.37
C LYS A 210 13.33 -14.39 1.47
N VAL A 211 12.31 -13.71 1.99
CA VAL A 211 10.95 -14.27 2.11
C VAL A 211 10.39 -14.64 0.72
N TRP A 212 10.65 -13.82 -0.28
CA TRP A 212 10.23 -14.05 -1.66
C TRP A 212 10.85 -15.32 -2.27
N ILE A 213 12.15 -15.54 -2.06
CA ILE A 213 12.85 -16.76 -2.50
C ILE A 213 12.30 -17.98 -1.78
N GLU A 214 12.01 -17.88 -0.48
CA GLU A 214 11.38 -18.96 0.29
C GLU A 214 9.99 -19.31 -0.25
N LYS A 215 9.16 -18.32 -0.61
CA LYS A 215 7.86 -18.53 -1.27
C LYS A 215 8.01 -19.25 -2.62
N LYS A 216 8.94 -18.81 -3.48
CA LYS A 216 9.20 -19.47 -4.77
C LYS A 216 9.63 -20.92 -4.58
N ARG A 217 10.52 -21.18 -3.61
CA ARG A 217 10.99 -22.53 -3.27
C ARG A 217 9.85 -23.40 -2.73
N ALA A 218 8.99 -22.84 -1.89
CA ALA A 218 7.82 -23.54 -1.35
C ALA A 218 6.90 -24.02 -2.49
N ILE A 219 6.53 -23.12 -3.41
CA ILE A 219 5.70 -23.48 -4.57
C ILE A 219 6.39 -24.53 -5.44
N ALA A 220 7.69 -24.39 -5.71
CA ALA A 220 8.45 -25.34 -6.51
C ALA A 220 8.57 -26.74 -5.89
N SER A 221 8.46 -26.84 -4.55
CA SER A 221 8.50 -28.13 -3.84
C SER A 221 7.22 -28.95 -4.00
N LEU A 222 6.09 -28.30 -4.32
CA LEU A 222 4.80 -28.94 -4.47
C LEU A 222 4.71 -29.63 -5.83
N SER A 223 4.80 -30.97 -5.83
CA SER A 223 4.84 -31.79 -7.05
C SER A 223 3.63 -31.57 -7.97
N TYR A 224 2.44 -31.35 -7.39
CA TYR A 224 1.19 -31.11 -8.10
C TYR A 224 1.10 -29.70 -8.72
N LEU A 225 2.02 -28.79 -8.42
CA LEU A 225 2.06 -27.43 -8.98
C LEU A 225 3.15 -27.23 -10.05
N LYS A 226 3.85 -28.30 -10.45
CA LYS A 226 4.95 -28.25 -11.43
C LYS A 226 4.55 -27.78 -12.83
N TYR A 227 3.26 -27.77 -13.16
CA TYR A 227 2.75 -27.32 -14.46
C TYR A 227 2.74 -25.78 -14.61
N MET A 228 2.92 -25.03 -13.51
CA MET A 228 2.88 -23.58 -13.54
C MET A 228 4.12 -22.98 -14.21
N ASN A 229 3.90 -21.97 -15.05
CA ASN A 229 4.98 -21.17 -15.61
C ASN A 229 5.48 -20.08 -14.63
N ASP A 230 6.59 -19.43 -14.95
CA ASP A 230 7.20 -18.40 -14.09
C ASP A 230 6.25 -17.26 -13.73
N SER A 231 5.43 -16.80 -14.68
CA SER A 231 4.46 -15.73 -14.41
C SER A 231 3.36 -16.20 -13.44
N GLN A 232 2.94 -17.46 -13.51
CA GLN A 232 1.96 -18.04 -12.59
C GLN A 232 2.58 -18.24 -11.21
N ILE A 233 3.84 -18.67 -11.12
CA ILE A 233 4.57 -18.79 -9.85
C ILE A 233 4.72 -17.43 -9.18
N VAL A 234 5.09 -16.39 -9.93
CA VAL A 234 5.18 -15.01 -9.41
C VAL A 234 3.82 -14.52 -8.91
N SER A 235 2.74 -14.77 -9.67
CA SER A 235 1.37 -14.42 -9.26
C SER A 235 0.97 -15.16 -7.98
N ALA A 236 1.28 -16.45 -7.87
CA ALA A 236 1.00 -17.23 -6.66
C ALA A 236 1.82 -16.74 -5.45
N CYS A 237 3.09 -16.37 -5.63
CA CYS A 237 3.93 -15.81 -4.56
C CYS A 237 3.43 -14.44 -4.07
N LYS A 238 2.87 -13.63 -4.96
CA LYS A 238 2.30 -12.31 -4.67
C LYS A 238 1.19 -12.39 -3.62
N PHE A 239 0.26 -13.34 -3.79
CA PHE A 239 -0.87 -13.50 -2.87
C PHE A 239 -0.62 -14.52 -1.75
N GLY A 240 0.37 -15.41 -1.91
CA GLY A 240 0.70 -16.43 -0.92
C GLY A 240 1.34 -15.84 0.34
N ILE A 241 1.06 -16.45 1.49
CA ILE A 241 1.66 -16.09 2.79
C ILE A 241 2.29 -17.35 3.38
N LEU A 242 3.54 -17.25 3.84
CA LEU A 242 4.18 -18.31 4.61
C LEU A 242 3.78 -18.15 6.08
N ARG A 243 3.28 -19.21 6.69
CA ARG A 243 2.95 -19.26 8.11
C ARG A 243 3.51 -20.53 8.74
N GLN A 244 3.96 -20.39 9.97
CA GLN A 244 4.37 -21.48 10.84
C GLN A 244 3.37 -21.56 11.99
N TYR A 245 3.07 -22.78 12.40
CA TYR A 245 2.11 -23.11 13.45
C TYR A 245 2.83 -23.96 14.50
N ASP A 246 2.53 -23.72 15.77
CA ASP A 246 3.01 -24.56 16.86
C ASP A 246 2.26 -25.91 16.88
N PRO A 247 2.86 -26.98 17.41
CA PRO A 247 2.17 -28.27 17.56
C PRO A 247 0.82 -28.11 18.26
N LEU A 248 -0.20 -28.82 17.76
CA LEU A 248 -1.59 -28.83 18.27
C LEU A 248 -2.34 -27.48 18.16
N SER A 249 -1.78 -26.48 17.47
CA SER A 249 -2.50 -25.24 17.20
C SER A 249 -3.56 -25.42 16.11
N THR A 250 -4.72 -24.80 16.30
CA THR A 250 -5.82 -24.84 15.33
C THR A 250 -5.51 -23.91 14.15
N ILE A 251 -5.39 -24.48 12.95
CA ILE A 251 -5.16 -23.72 11.70
C ILE A 251 -6.48 -23.14 11.16
N TYR A 252 -7.56 -23.93 11.27
CA TYR A 252 -8.89 -23.59 10.75
C TYR A 252 -9.93 -23.66 11.88
N PRO A 253 -10.48 -22.53 12.36
CA PRO A 253 -11.60 -22.54 13.28
C PRO A 253 -12.91 -22.80 12.52
N ASP A 254 -13.64 -23.84 12.93
CA ASP A 254 -14.91 -24.32 12.32
C ASP A 254 -16.03 -23.26 12.18
N SER A 255 -15.88 -22.07 12.75
CA SER A 255 -16.94 -21.08 12.93
C SER A 255 -17.10 -20.06 11.79
N SER A 256 -16.37 -20.19 10.68
CA SER A 256 -16.36 -19.17 9.61
C SER A 256 -16.81 -19.76 8.27
N ASP A 257 -18.05 -19.46 7.86
CA ASP A 257 -18.66 -19.87 6.59
C ASP A 257 -17.97 -19.33 5.31
N ASN A 258 -16.85 -18.61 5.46
CA ASN A 258 -16.09 -18.04 4.35
C ASN A 258 -14.66 -18.58 4.35
N ILE A 259 -14.40 -19.54 3.47
CA ILE A 259 -13.04 -20.00 3.16
C ILE A 259 -12.31 -18.87 2.44
N GLN A 260 -11.47 -18.12 3.16
CA GLN A 260 -10.68 -17.02 2.60
C GLN A 260 -9.33 -17.46 2.04
N HIS A 261 -8.83 -18.63 2.45
CA HIS A 261 -7.48 -19.10 2.13
C HIS A 261 -7.46 -20.58 1.78
N VAL A 262 -6.58 -20.94 0.84
CA VAL A 262 -6.18 -22.33 0.56
C VAL A 262 -4.82 -22.56 1.22
N TYR A 263 -4.71 -23.64 1.98
CA TYR A 263 -3.51 -23.99 2.73
C TYR A 263 -2.74 -25.10 2.00
N PHE A 264 -1.42 -24.92 1.91
CA PHE A 264 -0.51 -25.94 1.38
C PHE A 264 0.49 -26.29 2.48
N VAL A 265 0.54 -27.57 2.87
CA VAL A 265 1.49 -28.06 3.87
C VAL A 265 2.85 -28.23 3.20
N LEU A 266 3.84 -27.49 3.67
CA LEU A 266 5.22 -27.54 3.14
C LEU A 266 6.12 -28.49 3.93
N SER A 267 5.86 -28.62 5.23
CA SER A 267 6.60 -29.48 6.16
C SER A 267 5.75 -29.72 7.40
N GLY A 268 5.86 -30.91 7.98
CA GLY A 268 5.07 -31.37 9.12
C GLY A 268 3.80 -32.10 8.71
N GLU A 269 3.00 -32.44 9.73
CA GLU A 269 1.75 -33.19 9.57
C GLU A 269 0.60 -32.35 10.14
N CYS A 270 -0.57 -32.47 9.53
CA CYS A 270 -1.79 -31.81 9.99
C CYS A 270 -2.87 -32.86 10.19
N VAL A 271 -3.62 -32.75 11.28
CA VAL A 271 -4.78 -33.60 11.56
C VAL A 271 -6.03 -32.80 11.24
N ILE A 272 -6.91 -33.37 10.43
CA ILE A 272 -8.24 -32.82 10.16
C ILE A 272 -9.20 -33.46 11.16
N LEU A 273 -9.81 -32.63 12.01
CA LEU A 273 -10.81 -33.06 12.99
C LEU A 273 -12.20 -32.72 12.45
N GLN A 274 -13.10 -33.69 12.43
CA GLN A 274 -14.50 -33.49 12.05
C GLN A 274 -15.38 -33.81 13.27
N CYS A 275 -15.99 -32.79 13.86
CA CYS A 275 -16.94 -32.95 14.96
C CYS A 275 -18.31 -33.36 14.42
N LEU A 276 -18.76 -34.58 14.73
CA LEU A 276 -20.11 -35.05 14.39
C LEU A 276 -21.10 -34.65 15.48
N TYR A 277 -22.05 -33.77 15.16
CA TYR A 277 -23.17 -33.46 16.04
C TYR A 277 -24.23 -34.55 15.95
N MET A 278 -24.23 -35.48 16.88
CA MET A 278 -25.34 -36.43 17.04
C MET A 278 -26.45 -35.77 17.86
N ARG A 279 -27.65 -35.62 17.28
CA ARG A 279 -28.85 -35.31 18.05
C ARG A 279 -29.25 -36.58 18.80
N ILE A 280 -29.19 -36.52 20.14
CA ILE A 280 -29.79 -37.52 21.04
C ILE A 280 -31.29 -37.22 21.13
#